data_AF-A0A834Z9U6-F1
#
_entry.id   AF-A0A834Z9U6-F1
#
_cell.length_a   1.000
_cell.length_b   1.000
_cell.length_c   1.000
_cell.angle_alpha   90.00
_cell.angle_beta   90.00
_cell.angle_gamma   90.00
#
_symmetry.space_group_name_H-M   'P 1'
#
loop_
_entity.id
_entity.type
_entity.pdbx_description
1 polymer ?
#
loop_
_entity_poly.entity_id
_entity_poly.type
_entity_poly.pdbx_seq_one_letter_code
_entity_poly.pdbx_strand_id
1 'polypeptide(L)'
;MIAAMRPDIDNIDEYVRNTTARAFSVVASALGIPALLPFLKAVCQSKKSWQALYTGIKIAILIGCAILPHLRSLVEIIEHDLNDENQKVRTITALSLAALAEASAPYGIESFDSVSKPLWKGIRSHRGKVLAAFLKAIGFIIPLMDAIYGSYYTKEVMFILIREFQSPDEEIKKIVLKVVKQCVSMEGVEAEDIRTNILLEFFRNFWLMIDGILYAFQEQTSDDANVMLNGFGAVVNAEWTAASAVKHMALGIAGLDCEDAFVHLLNYVWQNIVGTSPHVINAVMEAIEGMRVALGEAAVLNYYLQGLFHPARKVREVY
;
A
#
# COMPACT_ATOMS: atom_id res chain seq x y z
N MET A 1 -9.87 -35.03 6.54
CA MET A 1 -9.05 -33.86 6.91
C MET A 1 -9.89 -32.64 7.28
N ILE A 2 -10.78 -32.15 6.40
CA ILE A 2 -11.64 -30.97 6.65
C ILE A 2 -12.43 -31.08 7.98
N ALA A 3 -12.99 -32.26 8.29
CA ALA A 3 -13.73 -32.49 9.53
C ALA A 3 -12.87 -32.43 10.81
N ALA A 4 -11.58 -32.77 10.71
CA ALA A 4 -10.67 -32.80 11.86
C ALA A 4 -10.21 -31.39 12.27
N MET A 5 -10.03 -30.49 11.29
CA MET A 5 -9.59 -29.12 11.52
C MET A 5 -10.74 -28.13 11.74
N ARG A 6 -12.00 -28.58 11.60
CA ARG A 6 -13.19 -27.75 11.76
C ARG A 6 -13.30 -27.05 13.12
N PRO A 7 -12.96 -27.70 14.26
CA PRO A 7 -13.02 -27.05 15.58
C PRO A 7 -11.96 -25.94 15.78
N ASP A 8 -10.92 -25.90 14.95
CA ASP A 8 -9.82 -24.95 15.10
C ASP A 8 -10.09 -23.61 14.39
N ILE A 9 -11.21 -23.52 13.66
CA ILE A 9 -11.58 -22.38 12.82
C ILE A 9 -12.18 -21.24 13.64
N ASP A 10 -12.92 -21.58 14.70
CA ASP A 10 -13.52 -20.66 15.67
C ASP A 10 -12.78 -20.63 17.01
N ASN A 11 -11.57 -21.21 17.07
CA ASN A 11 -10.73 -21.18 18.27
C ASN A 11 -10.48 -19.73 18.74
N ILE A 12 -10.38 -19.51 20.06
CA ILE A 12 -10.14 -18.18 20.65
C ILE A 12 -8.74 -17.67 20.29
N ASP A 13 -7.75 -18.57 20.21
CA ASP A 13 -6.36 -18.25 19.89
C ASP A 13 -6.18 -17.95 18.39
N GLU A 14 -5.64 -16.77 18.10
CA GLU A 14 -5.33 -16.35 16.73
C GLU A 14 -4.22 -17.18 16.08
N TYR A 15 -3.23 -17.64 16.86
CA TYR A 15 -2.14 -18.45 16.34
C TYR A 15 -2.65 -19.79 15.79
N VAL A 16 -3.56 -20.44 16.53
CA VAL A 16 -4.22 -21.68 16.10
C VAL A 16 -5.01 -21.44 14.82
N ARG A 17 -5.86 -20.40 14.78
CA ARG A 17 -6.63 -20.04 13.57
C ARG A 17 -5.73 -19.77 12.36
N ASN A 18 -4.61 -19.08 12.55
CA ASN A 18 -3.66 -18.76 11.48
C ASN A 18 -2.95 -20.00 10.94
N THR A 19 -2.60 -20.94 11.81
CA THR A 19 -1.99 -22.22 11.44
C THR A 19 -3.00 -23.09 10.68
N THR A 20 -4.25 -23.13 11.17
CA THR A 20 -5.37 -23.82 10.52
C THR A 20 -5.61 -23.26 9.12
N ALA A 21 -5.62 -21.93 8.95
CA ALA A 21 -5.81 -21.31 7.64
C ALA A 21 -4.72 -21.72 6.62
N ARG A 22 -3.45 -21.76 7.05
CA ARG A 22 -2.32 -22.21 6.22
C ARG A 22 -2.40 -23.69 5.89
N ALA A 23 -2.78 -24.53 6.84
CA ALA A 23 -2.96 -25.96 6.58
C ALA A 23 -4.10 -26.20 5.57
N PHE A 24 -5.21 -25.44 5.65
CA PHE A 24 -6.28 -25.50 4.65
C PHE A 24 -5.85 -25.03 3.26
N SER A 25 -4.98 -24.02 3.14
CA SER A 25 -4.48 -23.58 1.83
C SER A 25 -3.60 -24.64 1.15
N VAL A 26 -2.80 -25.38 1.93
CA VAL A 26 -2.03 -26.53 1.42
C VAL A 26 -2.97 -27.69 1.03
N VAL A 27 -4.04 -27.91 1.79
CA VAL A 27 -5.05 -28.91 1.43
C VAL A 27 -5.79 -28.53 0.14
N ALA A 28 -6.07 -27.24 -0.06
CA ALA A 28 -6.72 -26.73 -1.27
C ALA A 28 -5.87 -26.94 -2.53
N SER A 29 -4.55 -26.78 -2.44
CA SER A 29 -3.66 -27.05 -3.58
C SER A 29 -3.56 -28.54 -3.91
N ALA A 30 -3.74 -29.43 -2.93
CA ALA A 30 -3.73 -30.88 -3.14
C ALA A 30 -5.06 -31.46 -3.63
N LEU A 31 -6.21 -30.97 -3.13
CA LEU A 31 -7.55 -31.49 -3.45
C LEU A 31 -8.27 -30.73 -4.58
N GLY A 32 -7.80 -29.53 -4.90
CA GLY A 32 -8.44 -28.62 -5.85
C GLY A 32 -9.43 -27.66 -5.19
N ILE A 33 -9.46 -26.43 -5.70
CA ILE A 33 -10.30 -25.33 -5.22
C ILE A 33 -11.81 -25.65 -5.24
N PRO A 34 -12.37 -26.30 -6.28
CA PRO A 34 -13.81 -26.59 -6.35
C PRO A 34 -14.33 -27.41 -5.17
N ALA A 35 -13.52 -28.34 -4.64
CA ALA A 35 -13.91 -29.20 -3.52
C ALA A 35 -14.05 -28.41 -2.20
N LEU A 36 -13.36 -27.26 -2.08
CA LEU A 36 -13.36 -26.44 -0.88
C LEU A 36 -14.38 -25.28 -0.94
N LEU A 37 -14.91 -24.93 -2.13
CA LEU A 37 -15.89 -23.85 -2.29
C LEU A 37 -17.16 -24.02 -1.42
N PRO A 38 -17.80 -25.21 -1.34
CA PRO A 38 -18.97 -25.38 -0.48
C PRO A 38 -18.65 -25.17 1.00
N PHE A 39 -17.45 -25.59 1.40
CA PHE A 39 -16.96 -25.41 2.76
C PHE A 39 -16.68 -23.94 3.06
N LEU A 40 -15.98 -23.22 2.19
CA LEU A 40 -15.74 -21.79 2.33
C LEU A 40 -17.02 -20.99 2.37
N LYS A 41 -17.99 -21.31 1.50
CA LYS A 41 -19.31 -20.66 1.52
C LYS A 41 -20.01 -20.87 2.86
N ALA A 42 -19.97 -22.08 3.41
CA ALA A 42 -20.58 -22.36 4.71
C ALA A 42 -19.86 -21.66 5.88
N VAL A 43 -18.53 -21.52 5.81
CA VAL A 43 -17.73 -20.86 6.87
C VAL A 43 -17.92 -19.34 6.81
N CYS A 44 -17.78 -18.72 5.64
CA CYS A 44 -17.94 -17.27 5.45
C CYS A 44 -19.40 -16.79 5.56
N GLN A 45 -20.39 -17.67 5.49
CA GLN A 45 -21.80 -17.31 5.76
C GLN A 45 -22.24 -17.66 7.19
N SER A 46 -21.32 -18.16 8.03
CA SER A 46 -21.63 -18.56 9.39
C SER A 46 -21.80 -17.36 10.32
N LYS A 47 -23.02 -17.16 10.83
CA LYS A 47 -23.30 -16.15 11.87
C LYS A 47 -22.92 -16.60 13.30
N LYS A 48 -22.34 -17.79 13.46
CA LYS A 48 -22.07 -18.36 14.79
C LYS A 48 -20.86 -17.73 15.49
N SER A 49 -19.83 -17.37 14.75
CA SER A 49 -18.61 -16.76 15.30
C SER A 49 -17.88 -15.93 14.24
N TRP A 50 -17.50 -14.71 14.60
CA TRP A 50 -16.70 -13.84 13.74
C TRP A 50 -15.29 -14.40 13.52
N GLN A 51 -14.79 -15.22 14.45
CA GLN A 51 -13.53 -15.94 14.33
C GLN A 51 -13.54 -16.91 13.15
N ALA A 52 -14.66 -17.63 12.94
CA ALA A 52 -14.77 -18.55 11.82
C ALA A 52 -14.79 -17.80 10.49
N LEU A 53 -15.52 -16.69 10.41
CA LEU A 53 -15.53 -15.79 9.26
C LEU A 53 -14.10 -15.33 8.93
N TYR A 54 -13.39 -14.81 9.93
CA TYR A 54 -12.02 -14.33 9.79
C TYR A 54 -11.08 -15.41 9.23
N THR A 55 -11.15 -16.63 9.76
CA THR A 55 -10.33 -17.75 9.29
C THR A 55 -10.75 -18.20 7.88
N GLY A 56 -12.05 -18.26 7.57
CA GLY A 56 -12.56 -18.61 6.25
C GLY A 56 -12.09 -17.65 5.15
N ILE A 57 -12.20 -16.35 5.42
CA ILE A 57 -11.68 -15.30 4.55
C ILE A 57 -10.17 -15.47 4.35
N LYS A 58 -9.41 -15.73 5.43
CA LYS A 58 -7.96 -15.93 5.36
C LYS A 58 -7.55 -17.16 4.55
N ILE A 59 -8.33 -18.23 4.62
CA ILE A 59 -8.14 -19.41 3.76
C ILE A 59 -8.31 -19.00 2.29
N ALA A 60 -9.36 -18.23 1.96
CA ALA A 60 -9.58 -17.76 0.59
C ALA A 60 -8.42 -16.93 0.04
N ILE A 61 -7.76 -16.09 0.86
CA ILE A 61 -6.53 -15.37 0.48
C ILE A 61 -5.41 -16.34 0.13
N LEU A 62 -5.16 -17.32 1.01
CA LEU A 62 -3.98 -18.19 0.94
C LEU A 62 -4.06 -19.22 -0.19
N ILE A 63 -5.25 -19.47 -0.74
CA ILE A 63 -5.45 -20.37 -1.88
C ILE A 63 -4.90 -19.75 -3.18
N GLY A 64 -4.82 -18.42 -3.29
CA GLY A 64 -4.03 -17.71 -4.30
C GLY A 64 -4.39 -17.98 -5.78
N CYS A 65 -3.51 -17.57 -6.71
CA CYS A 65 -3.75 -17.35 -8.15
C CYS A 65 -4.25 -18.53 -9.02
N ALA A 66 -4.61 -19.70 -8.49
CA ALA A 66 -5.23 -20.78 -9.27
C ALA A 66 -6.73 -20.54 -9.60
N ILE A 67 -7.17 -19.28 -9.52
CA ILE A 67 -8.57 -18.89 -9.25
C ILE A 67 -9.27 -18.16 -10.41
N LEU A 68 -8.66 -17.79 -11.54
CA LEU A 68 -9.42 -17.09 -12.61
C LEU A 68 -10.79 -17.73 -12.93
N PRO A 69 -10.94 -19.07 -12.99
CA PRO A 69 -12.25 -19.72 -13.17
C PRO A 69 -13.23 -19.63 -11.98
N HIS A 70 -12.75 -19.34 -10.77
CA HIS A 70 -13.50 -19.34 -9.51
C HIS A 70 -13.49 -18.00 -8.76
N LEU A 71 -12.87 -16.97 -9.34
CA LEU A 71 -12.69 -15.65 -8.71
C LEU A 71 -14.03 -15.03 -8.32
N ARG A 72 -14.97 -15.02 -9.26
CA ARG A 72 -16.33 -14.52 -9.04
C ARG A 72 -17.00 -15.19 -7.85
N SER A 73 -16.94 -16.52 -7.75
CA SER A 73 -17.55 -17.25 -6.62
C SER A 73 -16.91 -16.90 -5.28
N LEU A 74 -15.60 -16.64 -5.24
CA LEU A 74 -14.92 -16.24 -4.01
C LEU A 74 -15.24 -14.79 -3.62
N VAL A 75 -15.31 -13.88 -4.59
CA VAL A 75 -15.72 -12.50 -4.33
C VAL A 75 -17.17 -12.46 -3.82
N GLU A 76 -18.10 -13.21 -4.44
CA GLU A 76 -19.50 -13.34 -4.00
C GLU A 76 -19.63 -13.95 -2.59
N ILE A 77 -18.69 -14.79 -2.15
CA ILE A 77 -18.70 -15.34 -0.78
C ILE A 77 -18.28 -14.28 0.23
N ILE A 78 -17.31 -13.42 -0.11
CA ILE A 78 -16.66 -12.47 0.80
C ILE A 78 -17.37 -11.11 0.80
N GLU A 79 -18.13 -10.75 -0.24
CA GLU A 79 -18.74 -9.42 -0.39
C GLU A 79 -19.65 -9.00 0.78
N HIS A 80 -20.38 -9.95 1.37
CA HIS A 80 -21.32 -9.68 2.45
C HIS A 80 -20.60 -9.17 3.70
N ASP A 81 -19.37 -9.64 3.93
CA ASP A 81 -18.58 -9.35 5.12
C ASP A 81 -17.99 -7.92 5.11
N LEU A 82 -18.11 -7.18 4.00
CA LEU A 82 -17.75 -5.77 3.93
C LEU A 82 -18.65 -4.88 4.80
N ASN A 83 -19.89 -5.31 5.06
CA ASN A 83 -20.85 -4.59 5.88
C ASN A 83 -21.03 -5.21 7.28
N ASP A 84 -20.16 -6.14 7.69
CA ASP A 84 -20.25 -6.79 9.01
C ASP A 84 -20.14 -5.77 10.15
N GLU A 85 -20.72 -6.05 11.33
CA GLU A 85 -20.65 -5.17 12.51
C GLU A 85 -19.22 -5.03 13.04
N ASN A 86 -18.42 -6.09 12.93
CA ASN A 86 -17.07 -6.16 13.47
C ASN A 86 -16.03 -5.54 12.52
N GLN A 87 -15.30 -4.55 13.03
CA GLN A 87 -14.22 -3.87 12.30
C GLN A 87 -13.13 -4.83 11.80
N LYS A 88 -12.80 -5.88 12.58
CA LYS A 88 -11.75 -6.85 12.21
C LYS A 88 -12.16 -7.67 10.98
N VAL A 89 -13.43 -8.06 10.90
CA VAL A 89 -14.01 -8.79 9.77
C VAL A 89 -14.01 -7.90 8.53
N ARG A 90 -14.49 -6.66 8.63
CA ARG A 90 -14.43 -5.70 7.50
C ARG A 90 -13.01 -5.48 6.99
N THR A 91 -12.04 -5.35 7.90
CA THR A 91 -10.63 -5.13 7.55
C THR A 91 -10.03 -6.31 6.80
N ILE A 92 -10.18 -7.54 7.32
CA ILE A 92 -9.64 -8.73 6.63
C ILE A 92 -10.33 -8.97 5.29
N THR A 93 -11.63 -8.71 5.20
CA THR A 93 -12.42 -8.81 3.96
C THR A 93 -11.84 -7.90 2.88
N ALA A 94 -11.65 -6.61 3.19
CA ALA A 94 -11.07 -5.66 2.24
C ALA A 94 -9.62 -6.00 1.89
N LEU A 95 -8.80 -6.44 2.85
CA LEU A 95 -7.44 -6.93 2.57
C LEU A 95 -7.42 -8.17 1.68
N SER A 96 -8.44 -9.02 1.79
CA SER A 96 -8.58 -10.22 0.95
C SER A 96 -8.94 -9.85 -0.47
N LEU A 97 -9.89 -8.92 -0.65
CA LEU A 97 -10.22 -8.39 -1.97
C LEU A 97 -9.00 -7.72 -2.61
N ALA A 98 -8.20 -6.98 -1.84
CA ALA A 98 -6.95 -6.40 -2.31
C ALA A 98 -5.97 -7.47 -2.82
N ALA A 99 -5.80 -8.56 -2.06
CA ALA A 99 -4.91 -9.66 -2.45
C ALA A 99 -5.44 -10.43 -3.67
N LEU A 100 -6.75 -10.62 -3.77
CA LEU A 100 -7.39 -11.24 -4.94
C LEU A 100 -7.24 -10.36 -6.19
N ALA A 101 -7.39 -9.04 -6.06
CA ALA A 101 -7.20 -8.10 -7.16
C ALA A 101 -5.73 -8.06 -7.62
N GLU A 102 -4.79 -8.00 -6.67
CA GLU A 102 -3.34 -8.08 -6.94
C GLU A 102 -2.97 -9.38 -7.67
N ALA A 103 -3.58 -10.51 -7.27
CA ALA A 103 -3.37 -11.82 -7.89
C ALA A 103 -4.01 -11.98 -9.28
N SER A 104 -5.07 -11.21 -9.55
CA SER A 104 -5.82 -11.30 -10.82
C SER A 104 -5.26 -10.38 -11.90
N ALA A 105 -4.46 -9.38 -11.53
CA ALA A 105 -3.87 -8.42 -12.46
C ALA A 105 -3.10 -9.11 -13.60
N PRO A 106 -3.32 -8.71 -14.87
CA PRO A 106 -4.12 -7.56 -15.33
C PRO A 106 -5.59 -7.87 -15.70
N TYR A 107 -6.12 -9.06 -15.44
CA TYR A 107 -7.47 -9.47 -15.87
C TYR A 107 -8.46 -9.58 -14.68
N GLY A 108 -9.76 -9.75 -14.98
CA GLY A 108 -10.74 -10.16 -13.97
C GLY A 108 -11.56 -9.06 -13.31
N ILE A 109 -11.60 -7.84 -13.87
CA ILE A 109 -12.43 -6.74 -13.36
C ILE A 109 -13.91 -7.11 -13.19
N GLU A 110 -14.46 -7.93 -14.10
CA GLU A 110 -15.86 -8.40 -14.05
C GLU A 110 -16.22 -9.11 -12.74
N SER A 111 -15.25 -9.73 -12.07
CA SER A 111 -15.49 -10.40 -10.79
C SER A 111 -15.64 -9.43 -9.61
N PHE A 112 -15.21 -8.17 -9.76
CA PHE A 112 -15.21 -7.17 -8.70
C PHE A 112 -16.36 -6.15 -8.79
N ASP A 113 -17.27 -6.30 -9.76
CA ASP A 113 -18.40 -5.37 -9.95
C ASP A 113 -19.29 -5.28 -8.71
N SER A 114 -19.53 -6.40 -8.02
CA SER A 114 -20.41 -6.44 -6.85
C SER A 114 -19.81 -5.75 -5.62
N VAL A 115 -18.48 -5.78 -5.47
CA VAL A 115 -17.77 -5.16 -4.33
C VAL A 115 -17.41 -3.70 -4.55
N SER A 116 -17.43 -3.22 -5.80
CA SER A 116 -17.12 -1.83 -6.15
C SER A 116 -17.94 -0.84 -5.29
N LYS A 117 -19.28 -0.92 -5.33
CA LYS A 117 -20.18 0.01 -4.62
C LYS A 117 -19.98 -0.01 -3.09
N PRO A 118 -19.94 -1.18 -2.41
CA PRO A 118 -19.63 -1.25 -0.98
C PRO A 118 -18.28 -0.64 -0.62
N LEU A 119 -17.23 -0.89 -1.40
CA LEU A 119 -15.89 -0.34 -1.13
C LEU A 119 -15.89 1.18 -1.25
N TRP A 120 -16.51 1.73 -2.30
CA TRP A 120 -16.62 3.18 -2.51
C TRP A 120 -17.36 3.89 -1.39
N LYS A 121 -18.49 3.32 -0.95
CA LYS A 121 -19.22 3.84 0.21
C LYS A 121 -18.37 3.74 1.48
N GLY A 122 -17.65 2.63 1.65
CA GLY A 122 -16.81 2.38 2.81
C GLY A 122 -15.67 3.37 2.97
N ILE A 123 -14.99 3.76 1.88
CA ILE A 123 -13.89 4.75 1.94
C ILE A 123 -14.40 6.14 2.39
N ARG A 124 -15.63 6.51 2.05
CA ARG A 124 -16.21 7.79 2.46
C ARG A 124 -16.71 7.78 3.90
N SER A 125 -17.07 6.62 4.44
CA SER A 125 -17.71 6.50 5.77
C SER A 125 -16.77 5.99 6.88
N HIS A 126 -15.79 5.15 6.56
CA HIS A 126 -14.91 4.56 7.55
C HIS A 126 -13.67 5.43 7.85
N ARG A 127 -13.01 5.12 8.97
CA ARG A 127 -11.79 5.79 9.45
C ARG A 127 -10.80 4.76 9.99
N GLY A 128 -9.54 5.16 10.14
CA GLY A 128 -8.50 4.33 10.76
C GLY A 128 -8.16 3.09 9.92
N LYS A 129 -7.86 1.98 10.60
CA LYS A 129 -7.41 0.71 9.96
C LYS A 129 -8.39 0.15 8.94
N VAL A 130 -9.70 0.30 9.17
CA VAL A 130 -10.73 -0.15 8.22
C VAL A 130 -10.64 0.65 6.92
N LEU A 131 -10.50 1.98 7.02
CA LEU A 131 -10.32 2.85 5.85
C LEU A 131 -9.07 2.47 5.07
N ALA A 132 -7.97 2.18 5.76
CA ALA A 132 -6.72 1.74 5.15
C ALA A 132 -6.92 0.46 4.31
N ALA A 133 -7.59 -0.55 4.87
CA ALA A 133 -7.85 -1.79 4.14
C ALA A 133 -8.73 -1.57 2.90
N PHE A 134 -9.74 -0.71 2.99
CA PHE A 134 -10.61 -0.36 1.86
C PHE A 134 -9.87 0.44 0.78
N LEU A 135 -9.05 1.41 1.17
CA LEU A 135 -8.17 2.16 0.26
C LEU A 135 -7.22 1.21 -0.48
N LYS A 136 -6.62 0.27 0.23
CA LYS A 136 -5.75 -0.75 -0.38
C LYS A 136 -6.50 -1.58 -1.41
N ALA A 137 -7.71 -2.04 -1.10
CA ALA A 137 -8.52 -2.82 -2.04
C ALA A 137 -8.81 -2.03 -3.32
N ILE A 138 -9.25 -0.78 -3.18
CA ILE A 138 -9.54 0.08 -4.33
C ILE A 138 -8.30 0.40 -5.16
N GLY A 139 -7.14 0.61 -4.53
CA GLY A 139 -5.88 0.84 -5.25
C GLY A 139 -5.43 -0.32 -6.14
N PHE A 140 -5.83 -1.55 -5.81
CA PHE A 140 -5.59 -2.71 -6.68
C PHE A 140 -6.69 -2.97 -7.70
N ILE A 141 -7.92 -2.51 -7.42
CA ILE A 141 -9.04 -2.66 -8.36
C ILE A 141 -8.95 -1.62 -9.49
N ILE A 142 -8.54 -0.38 -9.20
CA ILE A 142 -8.45 0.70 -10.19
C ILE A 142 -7.58 0.31 -11.41
N PRO A 143 -6.37 -0.27 -11.25
CA PRO A 143 -5.54 -0.67 -12.39
C PRO A 143 -6.13 -1.81 -13.24
N LEU A 144 -7.17 -2.51 -12.75
CA LEU A 144 -7.87 -3.55 -13.53
C LEU A 144 -8.97 -2.96 -14.43
N MET A 145 -9.34 -1.69 -14.23
CA MET A 145 -10.38 -1.01 -14.99
C MET A 145 -9.84 -0.44 -16.30
N ASP A 146 -10.73 -0.24 -17.28
CA ASP A 146 -10.40 0.51 -18.51
C ASP A 146 -9.96 1.95 -18.17
N ALA A 147 -9.07 2.53 -18.98
CA ALA A 147 -8.45 3.84 -18.76
C ALA A 147 -9.46 4.97 -18.45
N ILE A 148 -10.63 4.98 -19.11
CA ILE A 148 -11.67 6.00 -18.90
C ILE A 148 -12.25 5.91 -17.48
N TYR A 149 -12.66 4.71 -17.07
CA TYR A 149 -13.22 4.49 -15.74
C TYR A 149 -12.14 4.62 -14.66
N GLY A 150 -10.95 4.07 -14.91
CA GLY A 150 -9.81 4.15 -14.02
C GLY A 150 -9.40 5.60 -13.72
N SER A 151 -9.36 6.48 -14.72
CA SER A 151 -9.06 7.91 -14.54
C SER A 151 -10.13 8.60 -13.68
N TYR A 152 -11.42 8.37 -13.96
CA TYR A 152 -12.51 8.95 -13.17
C TYR A 152 -12.42 8.55 -11.69
N TYR A 153 -12.26 7.26 -11.41
CA TYR A 153 -12.14 6.76 -10.03
C TYR A 153 -10.85 7.20 -9.36
N THR A 154 -9.75 7.33 -10.11
CA THR A 154 -8.49 7.83 -9.59
C THR A 154 -8.64 9.26 -9.05
N LYS A 155 -9.33 10.16 -9.77
CA LYS A 155 -9.55 11.54 -9.30
C LYS A 155 -10.32 11.58 -7.98
N GLU A 156 -11.38 10.77 -7.87
CA GLU A 156 -12.20 10.67 -6.65
C GLU A 156 -11.41 10.10 -5.45
N VAL A 157 -10.63 9.04 -5.65
CA VAL A 157 -9.78 8.46 -4.61
C VAL A 157 -8.69 9.43 -4.19
N MET A 158 -8.13 10.18 -5.13
CA MET A 158 -7.01 11.06 -4.86
C MET A 158 -7.35 12.13 -3.83
N PHE A 159 -8.55 12.70 -3.89
CA PHE A 159 -9.04 13.63 -2.87
C PHE A 159 -9.03 13.02 -1.45
N ILE A 160 -9.36 11.73 -1.35
CA ILE A 160 -9.39 11.01 -0.09
C ILE A 160 -7.97 10.70 0.38
N LEU A 161 -7.08 10.27 -0.53
CA LEU A 161 -5.67 10.01 -0.23
C LEU A 161 -4.96 11.25 0.31
N ILE A 162 -5.18 12.41 -0.33
CA ILE A 162 -4.59 13.70 0.08
C ILE A 162 -4.98 14.04 1.53
N ARG A 163 -6.26 13.85 1.88
CA ARG A 163 -6.73 14.08 3.26
C ARG A 163 -6.03 13.17 4.27
N GLU A 164 -5.71 11.94 3.89
CA GLU A 164 -5.08 10.96 4.78
C GLU A 164 -3.54 11.10 4.85
N PHE A 165 -2.90 11.99 4.07
CA PHE A 165 -1.46 12.26 4.19
C PHE A 165 -1.07 12.79 5.58
N GLN A 166 -1.99 13.52 6.24
CA GLN A 166 -1.78 14.03 7.60
C GLN A 166 -2.03 12.99 8.71
N SER A 167 -2.43 11.76 8.36
CA SER A 167 -2.73 10.74 9.36
C SER A 167 -1.47 10.40 10.18
N PRO A 168 -1.55 10.30 11.52
CA PRO A 168 -0.41 9.88 12.34
C PRO A 168 -0.13 8.37 12.24
N ASP A 169 -1.04 7.56 11.68
CA ASP A 169 -0.92 6.11 11.61
C ASP A 169 0.01 5.67 10.45
N GLU A 170 1.13 5.04 10.79
CA GLU A 170 2.13 4.55 9.83
C GLU A 170 1.57 3.50 8.85
N GLU A 171 0.67 2.63 9.29
CA GLU A 171 0.06 1.62 8.42
C GLU A 171 -0.79 2.29 7.34
N ILE A 172 -1.50 3.36 7.70
CA ILE A 172 -2.31 4.16 6.77
C ILE A 172 -1.40 4.89 5.79
N LYS A 173 -0.35 5.57 6.26
CA LYS A 173 0.62 6.27 5.41
C LYS A 173 1.20 5.34 4.34
N LYS A 174 1.65 4.15 4.74
CA LYS A 174 2.22 3.16 3.82
C LYS A 174 1.22 2.71 2.75
N ILE A 175 -0.03 2.50 3.13
CA ILE A 175 -1.09 2.12 2.19
C ILE A 175 -1.40 3.28 1.26
N VAL A 176 -1.60 4.48 1.79
CA VAL A 176 -1.90 5.68 1.01
C VAL A 176 -0.84 5.89 -0.06
N LEU A 177 0.45 5.81 0.29
CA LEU A 177 1.54 5.96 -0.68
C LEU A 177 1.59 4.83 -1.71
N LYS A 178 1.29 3.59 -1.31
CA LYS A 178 1.17 2.47 -2.25
C LYS A 178 0.04 2.70 -3.25
N VAL A 179 -1.10 3.21 -2.80
CA VAL A 179 -2.25 3.51 -3.66
C VAL A 179 -1.96 4.70 -4.57
N VAL A 180 -1.36 5.78 -4.06
CA VAL A 180 -0.91 6.93 -4.88
C VAL A 180 0.00 6.46 -6.00
N LYS A 181 0.97 5.60 -5.69
CA LYS A 181 1.84 4.98 -6.72
C LYS A 181 1.03 4.28 -7.81
N GLN A 182 0.04 3.47 -7.43
CA GLN A 182 -0.78 2.71 -8.38
C GLN A 182 -1.62 3.64 -9.26
N CYS A 183 -2.20 4.67 -8.66
CA CYS A 183 -2.98 5.70 -9.34
C CYS A 183 -2.13 6.50 -10.33
N VAL A 184 -0.93 6.94 -9.93
CA VAL A 184 -0.02 7.74 -10.78
C VAL A 184 0.54 6.92 -11.95
N SER A 185 0.60 5.59 -11.81
CA SER A 185 1.04 4.68 -12.88
C SER A 185 -0.09 4.32 -13.86
N MET A 186 -1.31 4.83 -13.68
CA MET A 186 -2.48 4.46 -14.49
C MET A 186 -2.53 5.25 -15.80
N GLU A 187 -2.87 4.58 -16.90
CA GLU A 187 -3.12 5.22 -18.19
C GLU A 187 -4.35 6.15 -18.10
N GLY A 188 -4.14 7.43 -18.42
CA GLY A 188 -5.21 8.45 -18.44
C GLY A 188 -5.23 9.42 -17.26
N VAL A 189 -4.23 9.38 -16.37
CA VAL A 189 -4.00 10.46 -15.39
C VAL A 189 -3.14 11.55 -16.03
N GLU A 190 -3.66 12.78 -16.06
CA GLU A 190 -2.94 13.91 -16.66
C GLU A 190 -1.82 14.42 -15.76
N ALA A 191 -0.70 14.79 -16.39
CA ALA A 191 0.44 15.49 -15.80
C ALA A 191 0.06 16.60 -14.82
N GLU A 192 -0.85 17.45 -15.27
CA GLU A 192 -1.23 18.68 -14.60
C GLU A 192 -2.04 18.42 -13.34
N ASP A 193 -2.90 17.39 -13.37
CA ASP A 193 -3.64 16.92 -12.20
C ASP A 193 -2.68 16.43 -11.11
N ILE A 194 -1.60 15.72 -11.48
CA ILE A 194 -0.62 15.20 -10.53
C ILE A 194 0.23 16.35 -9.96
N ARG A 195 0.69 17.26 -10.81
CA ARG A 195 1.52 18.41 -10.41
C ARG A 195 0.80 19.31 -9.42
N THR A 196 -0.46 19.64 -9.71
CA THR A 196 -1.17 20.68 -8.97
C THR A 196 -1.85 20.12 -7.73
N ASN A 197 -2.46 18.93 -7.83
CA ASN A 197 -3.27 18.38 -6.73
C ASN A 197 -2.48 17.41 -5.83
N ILE A 198 -1.57 16.61 -6.41
CA ILE A 198 -0.92 15.52 -5.67
C ILE A 198 0.43 15.95 -5.11
N LEU A 199 1.34 16.44 -5.96
CA LEU A 199 2.70 16.77 -5.53
C LEU A 199 2.69 17.86 -4.46
N LEU A 200 1.93 18.94 -4.69
CA LEU A 200 1.89 20.10 -3.79
C LEU A 200 1.34 19.75 -2.41
N GLU A 201 0.28 18.93 -2.36
CA GLU A 201 -0.30 18.48 -1.10
C GLU A 201 0.52 17.38 -0.42
N PHE A 202 1.17 16.50 -1.18
CA PHE A 202 2.14 15.53 -0.65
C PHE A 202 3.29 16.26 0.05
N PHE A 203 3.85 17.29 -0.58
CA PHE A 203 4.88 18.11 0.04
C PHE A 203 4.42 18.77 1.33
N ARG A 204 3.28 19.48 1.27
CA ARG A 204 2.76 20.26 2.40
C ARG A 204 2.41 19.39 3.60
N ASN A 205 1.77 18.25 3.34
CA ASN A 205 1.13 17.46 4.40
C ASN A 205 1.96 16.26 4.84
N PHE A 206 2.80 15.73 3.97
CA PHE A 206 3.56 14.51 4.24
C PHE A 206 5.04 14.80 4.46
N TRP A 207 5.70 15.44 3.50
CA TRP A 207 7.16 15.63 3.57
C TRP A 207 7.56 16.59 4.69
N LEU A 208 6.93 17.77 4.77
CA LEU A 208 7.20 18.73 5.84
C LEU A 208 6.88 18.20 7.24
N MET A 209 5.90 17.29 7.35
CA MET A 209 5.62 16.61 8.62
C MET A 209 6.80 15.73 9.05
N ILE A 210 7.40 14.99 8.11
CA ILE A 210 8.57 14.14 8.39
C ILE A 210 9.74 14.99 8.83
N ASP A 211 10.03 16.09 8.12
CA ASP A 211 11.11 17.01 8.47
C ASP A 211 10.90 17.62 9.87
N GLY A 212 9.66 17.98 10.22
CA GLY A 212 9.32 18.46 11.56
C GLY A 212 9.50 17.41 12.66
N ILE A 213 9.16 16.14 12.39
CA ILE A 213 9.37 15.03 13.33
C ILE A 213 10.88 14.75 13.49
N LEU A 214 11.64 14.77 12.40
CA LEU A 214 13.09 14.63 12.40
C LEU A 214 13.76 15.69 13.27
N TYR A 215 13.38 16.96 13.07
CA TYR A 215 13.89 18.06 13.86
C TYR A 215 13.58 17.87 15.34
N ALA A 216 12.33 17.54 15.67
CA ALA A 216 11.92 17.27 17.06
C ALA A 216 12.65 16.06 17.67
N PHE A 217 12.96 15.02 16.89
CA PHE A 217 13.73 13.86 17.35
C PHE A 217 15.21 14.20 17.57
N GLN A 218 15.81 15.01 16.70
CA GLN A 218 17.20 15.48 16.85
C GLN A 218 17.39 16.36 18.09
N GLU A 219 16.36 17.11 18.50
CA GLU A 219 16.39 17.92 19.72
C GLU A 219 16.15 17.10 21.01
N GLN A 220 15.69 15.85 20.92
CA GLN A 220 15.46 15.03 22.12
C GLN A 220 16.77 14.57 22.77
N THR A 221 17.05 15.11 23.95
CA THR A 221 18.02 14.55 24.90
C THR A 221 17.26 13.62 25.87
N SER A 222 16.94 12.40 25.45
CA SER A 222 16.27 11.42 26.33
C SER A 222 17.21 10.30 26.78
N ASP A 223 17.14 9.92 28.07
CA ASP A 223 17.92 8.81 28.65
C ASP A 223 17.29 7.43 28.37
N ASP A 224 16.06 7.38 27.85
CA ASP A 224 15.35 6.12 27.58
C ASP A 224 15.65 5.60 26.17
N ALA A 225 16.56 4.62 26.11
CA ALA A 225 17.00 3.99 24.87
C ALA A 225 15.84 3.40 24.05
N ASN A 226 14.76 2.93 24.68
CA ASN A 226 13.62 2.35 23.96
C ASN A 226 12.79 3.40 23.23
N VAL A 227 12.62 4.58 23.83
CA VAL A 227 11.92 5.72 23.18
C VAL A 227 12.75 6.21 22.00
N MET A 228 14.07 6.32 22.16
CA MET A 228 14.99 6.70 21.08
C MET A 228 15.00 5.67 19.93
N LEU A 229 15.05 4.36 20.23
CA LEU A 229 15.02 3.30 19.23
C LEU A 229 13.71 3.27 18.45
N ASN A 230 12.58 3.40 19.13
CA ASN A 230 11.26 3.42 18.48
C ASN A 230 11.08 4.68 17.63
N GLY A 231 11.52 5.85 18.13
CA GLY A 231 11.50 7.11 17.38
C GLY A 231 12.40 7.07 16.14
N PHE A 232 13.62 6.54 16.27
CA PHE A 232 14.52 6.34 15.15
C PHE A 232 13.93 5.38 14.09
N GLY A 233 13.32 4.27 14.53
CA GLY A 233 12.64 3.34 13.63
C GLY A 233 11.50 3.99 12.84
N ALA A 234 10.68 4.81 13.49
CA ALA A 234 9.60 5.55 12.85
C ALA A 234 10.14 6.54 11.78
N VAL A 235 11.18 7.30 12.11
CA VAL A 235 11.82 8.27 11.19
C VAL A 235 12.40 7.56 9.97
N VAL A 236 13.21 6.52 10.18
CA VAL A 236 13.84 5.74 9.10
C VAL A 236 12.79 5.12 8.18
N ASN A 237 11.70 4.58 8.74
CA ASN A 237 10.61 4.02 7.94
C ASN A 237 9.87 5.11 7.14
N ALA A 238 9.64 6.28 7.73
CA ALA A 238 8.98 7.39 7.06
C ALA A 238 9.81 7.90 5.88
N GLU A 239 11.11 8.12 6.06
CA GLU A 239 12.04 8.52 4.98
C GLU A 239 12.11 7.48 3.86
N TRP A 240 12.23 6.19 4.21
CA TRP A 240 12.24 5.10 3.23
C TRP A 240 10.96 5.11 2.39
N THR A 241 9.80 5.24 3.04
CA THR A 241 8.51 5.23 2.36
C THR A 241 8.34 6.48 1.49
N ALA A 242 8.80 7.64 1.96
CA ALA A 242 8.76 8.89 1.22
C ALA A 242 9.62 8.81 -0.05
N ALA A 243 10.88 8.37 0.06
CA ALA A 243 11.77 8.20 -1.08
C ALA A 243 11.21 7.21 -2.12
N SER A 244 10.64 6.09 -1.66
CA SER A 244 9.96 5.13 -2.54
C SER A 244 8.76 5.78 -3.26
N ALA A 245 7.98 6.62 -2.59
CA ALA A 245 6.89 7.35 -3.23
C ALA A 245 7.41 8.32 -4.30
N VAL A 246 8.50 9.05 -4.01
CA VAL A 246 9.13 9.98 -4.97
C VAL A 246 9.59 9.26 -6.23
N LYS A 247 10.26 8.10 -6.10
CA LYS A 247 10.63 7.26 -7.25
C LYS A 247 9.45 6.99 -8.17
N HIS A 248 8.33 6.55 -7.59
CA HIS A 248 7.16 6.13 -8.36
C HIS A 248 6.42 7.30 -8.98
N MET A 249 6.36 8.44 -8.28
CA MET A 249 5.85 9.67 -8.86
C MET A 249 6.74 10.14 -10.02
N ALA A 250 8.06 10.10 -9.87
CA ALA A 250 9.00 10.50 -10.91
C ALA A 250 8.86 9.63 -12.18
N LEU A 251 8.78 8.31 -12.00
CA LEU A 251 8.63 7.38 -13.13
C LEU A 251 7.27 7.50 -13.82
N GLY A 252 6.19 7.77 -13.08
CA GLY A 252 4.84 7.89 -13.66
C GLY A 252 4.60 9.22 -14.40
N ILE A 253 5.43 10.23 -14.15
CA ILE A 253 5.28 11.60 -14.69
C ILE A 253 6.45 11.95 -15.62
N ALA A 254 7.27 10.97 -16.00
CA ALA A 254 8.37 11.22 -16.93
C ALA A 254 7.83 11.71 -18.28
N GLY A 255 8.31 12.87 -18.75
CA GLY A 255 7.88 13.48 -20.01
C GLY A 255 6.58 14.29 -19.96
N LEU A 256 6.14 14.69 -18.75
CA LEU A 256 4.88 15.39 -18.50
C LEU A 256 5.07 16.86 -18.02
N ASP A 257 6.17 17.52 -18.37
CA ASP A 257 6.48 18.94 -18.05
C ASP A 257 6.34 19.31 -16.56
N CYS A 258 6.66 18.39 -15.66
CA CYS A 258 6.61 18.59 -14.21
C CYS A 258 8.00 18.82 -13.58
N GLU A 259 9.00 19.17 -14.39
CA GLU A 259 10.41 19.21 -13.99
C GLU A 259 10.66 20.15 -12.80
N ASP A 260 10.08 21.35 -12.77
CA ASP A 260 10.27 22.32 -11.67
C ASP A 260 9.89 21.76 -10.30
N ALA A 261 8.77 21.02 -10.22
CA ALA A 261 8.31 20.41 -8.98
C ALA A 261 9.25 19.27 -8.53
N PHE A 262 9.81 18.53 -9.49
CA PHE A 262 10.75 17.45 -9.22
C PHE A 262 12.16 17.94 -8.89
N VAL A 263 12.61 19.08 -9.44
CA VAL A 263 13.83 19.75 -8.96
C VAL A 263 13.68 20.15 -7.50
N HIS A 264 12.50 20.64 -7.11
CA HIS A 264 12.21 20.91 -5.71
C HIS A 264 12.26 19.62 -4.87
N LEU A 265 11.65 18.52 -5.32
CA LEU A 265 11.70 17.21 -4.61
C LEU A 265 13.12 16.71 -4.47
N LEU A 266 13.91 16.81 -5.55
CA LEU A 266 15.28 16.37 -5.58
C LEU A 266 16.11 17.09 -4.51
N ASN A 267 15.92 18.40 -4.32
CA ASN A 267 16.63 19.14 -3.27
C ASN A 267 16.41 18.57 -1.86
N TYR A 268 15.23 18.02 -1.56
CA TYR A 268 14.95 17.40 -0.26
C TYR A 268 15.47 15.97 -0.19
N VAL A 269 15.24 15.16 -1.22
CA VAL A 269 15.75 13.78 -1.29
C VAL A 269 17.27 13.75 -1.25
N TRP A 270 17.93 14.73 -1.88
CA TRP A 270 19.39 14.82 -1.97
C TRP A 270 20.07 15.04 -0.62
N GLN A 271 19.40 15.68 0.35
CA GLN A 271 19.94 15.85 1.71
C GLN A 271 20.15 14.51 2.43
N ASN A 272 19.36 13.50 2.07
CA ASN A 272 19.38 12.18 2.69
C ASN A 272 20.36 11.20 2.02
N ILE A 273 21.15 11.65 1.03
CA ILE A 273 22.09 10.80 0.29
C ILE A 273 23.23 10.28 1.18
N VAL A 274 23.62 11.04 2.22
CA VAL A 274 24.68 10.68 3.19
C VAL A 274 24.09 10.05 4.46
N GLY A 275 22.92 9.42 4.36
CA GLY A 275 22.26 8.75 5.48
C GLY A 275 23.09 7.62 6.10
N THR A 276 22.70 7.19 7.31
CA THR A 276 23.39 6.10 8.03
C THR A 276 22.72 4.72 7.84
N SER A 277 21.44 4.69 7.45
CA SER A 277 20.68 3.45 7.27
C SER A 277 20.77 2.93 5.83
N PRO A 278 21.26 1.70 5.60
CA PRO A 278 21.36 1.12 4.27
C PRO A 278 20.01 1.04 3.53
N HIS A 279 18.91 0.81 4.25
CA HIS A 279 17.58 0.73 3.66
C HIS A 279 17.11 2.08 3.10
N VAL A 280 17.39 3.18 3.81
CA VAL A 280 17.04 4.53 3.37
C VAL A 280 17.93 4.96 2.21
N ILE A 281 19.24 4.71 2.29
CA ILE A 281 20.18 5.01 1.19
C ILE A 281 19.73 4.32 -0.10
N ASN A 282 19.39 3.02 -0.05
CA ASN A 282 18.91 2.31 -1.25
C ASN A 282 17.63 2.94 -1.81
N ALA A 283 16.67 3.31 -0.96
CA ALA A 283 15.44 3.97 -1.43
C ALA A 283 15.69 5.37 -1.99
N VAL A 284 16.60 6.15 -1.39
CA VAL A 284 17.03 7.46 -1.88
C VAL A 284 17.73 7.33 -3.24
N MET A 285 18.63 6.36 -3.39
CA MET A 285 19.30 6.07 -4.67
C MET A 285 18.29 5.66 -5.75
N GLU A 286 17.33 4.80 -5.40
CA GLU A 286 16.25 4.43 -6.33
C GLU A 286 15.36 5.61 -6.69
N ALA A 287 15.14 6.55 -5.78
CA ALA A 287 14.39 7.79 -6.03
C ALA A 287 15.15 8.74 -6.95
N ILE A 288 16.46 8.91 -6.74
CA ILE A 288 17.33 9.70 -7.63
C ILE A 288 17.33 9.09 -9.04
N GLU A 289 17.39 7.76 -9.14
CA GLU A 289 17.33 7.06 -10.41
C GLU A 289 15.97 7.26 -11.12
N GLY A 290 14.85 7.24 -10.38
CA GLY A 290 13.55 7.62 -10.92
C GLY A 290 13.51 9.08 -11.39
N MET A 291 14.11 9.99 -10.63
CA MET A 291 14.21 11.41 -10.98
C MET A 291 15.13 11.67 -12.17
N ARG A 292 16.14 10.82 -12.42
CA ARG A 292 16.96 10.88 -13.63
C ARG A 292 16.13 10.71 -14.89
N VAL A 293 15.11 9.85 -14.85
CA VAL A 293 14.17 9.66 -15.96
C VAL A 293 13.23 10.86 -16.12
N ALA A 294 12.81 11.47 -15.01
CA ALA A 294 11.87 12.59 -15.03
C ALA A 294 12.51 13.96 -15.37
N LEU A 295 13.73 14.22 -14.90
CA LEU A 295 14.46 15.50 -15.03
C LEU A 295 15.56 15.46 -16.10
N GLY A 296 15.91 14.27 -16.57
CA GLY A 296 17.05 14.05 -17.45
C GLY A 296 18.40 13.95 -16.73
N GLU A 297 19.36 13.35 -17.43
CA GLU A 297 20.69 13.04 -16.88
C GLU A 297 21.51 14.30 -16.56
N ALA A 298 21.35 15.37 -17.34
CA ALA A 298 22.09 16.61 -17.16
C ALA A 298 21.74 17.33 -15.85
N ALA A 299 20.45 17.35 -15.49
CA ALA A 299 20.00 17.99 -14.25
C ALA A 299 20.57 17.25 -13.04
N VAL A 300 20.49 15.92 -13.01
CA VAL A 300 20.99 15.10 -11.90
C VAL A 300 22.52 15.15 -11.82
N LEU A 301 23.23 15.16 -12.95
CA LEU A 301 24.69 15.29 -12.98
C LEU A 301 25.18 16.58 -12.29
N ASN A 302 24.45 17.69 -12.42
CA ASN A 302 24.80 18.94 -11.75
C ASN A 302 24.83 18.83 -10.22
N TYR A 303 24.04 17.93 -9.64
CA TYR A 303 24.08 17.64 -8.22
C TYR A 303 25.29 16.76 -7.87
N TYR A 304 25.56 15.72 -8.65
CA TYR A 304 26.71 14.82 -8.43
C TYR A 304 28.06 15.56 -8.49
N LEU A 305 28.20 16.52 -9.40
CA LEU A 305 29.44 17.28 -9.58
C LEU A 305 29.87 18.04 -8.31
N GLN A 306 28.95 18.38 -7.42
CA GLN A 306 29.25 19.10 -6.18
C GLN A 306 30.01 18.22 -5.16
N GLY A 307 29.75 16.92 -5.13
CA GLY A 307 30.33 16.00 -4.15
C GLY A 307 31.48 15.12 -4.68
N LEU A 308 31.57 14.94 -6.00
CA LEU A 308 32.52 14.01 -6.64
C LEU A 308 34.00 14.29 -6.27
N PHE A 309 34.37 15.58 -6.18
CA PHE A 309 35.72 16.01 -5.81
C PHE A 309 35.81 16.64 -4.41
N HIS A 310 34.80 16.40 -3.57
CA HIS A 310 34.73 17.02 -2.25
C HIS A 310 35.94 16.61 -1.37
N PRO A 311 36.56 17.49 -0.57
CA PRO A 311 37.74 17.15 0.23
C PRO A 311 37.53 15.99 1.22
N ALA A 312 36.31 15.85 1.75
CA ALA A 312 35.97 14.77 2.67
C ALA A 312 35.76 13.44 1.94
N ARG A 313 36.52 12.41 2.32
CA ARG A 313 36.44 11.05 1.75
C ARG A 313 35.03 10.45 1.86
N LYS A 314 34.36 10.62 3.00
CA LYS A 314 33.00 10.11 3.23
C LYS A 314 31.97 10.67 2.23
N VAL A 315 32.17 11.89 1.74
CA VAL A 315 31.28 12.49 0.74
C VAL A 315 31.56 11.90 -0.64
N ARG A 316 32.84 11.78 -1.02
CA ARG A 316 33.24 11.19 -2.31
C ARG A 316 32.91 9.71 -2.48
N GLU A 317 32.79 8.95 -1.38
CA GLU A 317 32.40 7.53 -1.46
C GLU A 317 30.91 7.34 -1.77
N VAL A 318 30.09 8.37 -1.50
CA VAL A 318 28.64 8.35 -1.71
C VAL A 318 28.24 8.92 -3.08
N TYR A 319 28.97 9.94 -3.54
CA TYR A 319 28.78 10.65 -4.81
C TYR A 319 29.51 9.98 -5.97
#